data_AF-A0A3C0BUB3-F1
#
_entry.id   AF-A0A3C0BUB3-F1
#
_cell.length_a   1.000
_cell.length_b   1.000
_cell.length_c   1.000
_cell.angle_alpha   90.00
_cell.angle_beta   90.00
_cell.angle_gamma   90.00
#
_symmetry.space_group_name_H-M   'P 1'
#
loop_
_entity.id
_entity.type
_entity.pdbx_description
1 polymer ?
#
loop_
_entity_poly.entity_id
_entity_poly.type
_entity_poly.pdbx_seq_one_letter_code
_entity_poly.pdbx_strand_id
1 'polypeptide(L)'
;TAIDADSKLIVSWLVGGRDGEYAMAFMDDLRSRLANRVQLTSDGHRAYLEAIESVFGSDVDYAQLVKLYGESPEAEKRYSPAVCTGARKTRIEGNPDPKHVSTSFAERQNLSMRMHMRRFTRLTNAFSKKFESHVHMVALYTVWYNFVKQHKSLGGV
;
A
#
# COMPACT_ATOMS: atom_id res chain seq x y z
N THR A 1 -2.42 2.94 1.55
CA THR A 1 -1.33 2.88 2.55
C THR A 1 -0.02 3.08 1.86
N ALA A 2 0.80 3.98 2.36
CA ALA A 2 2.17 4.24 1.92
C ALA A 2 3.10 3.76 3.03
N ILE A 3 4.09 2.96 2.66
CA ILE A 3 5.05 2.36 3.58
C ILE A 3 6.45 2.61 3.05
N ASP A 4 7.34 3.02 3.94
CA ASP A 4 8.76 3.13 3.64
C ASP A 4 9.42 1.74 3.63
N ALA A 5 10.25 1.45 2.64
CA ALA A 5 10.82 0.12 2.44
C ALA A 5 11.86 -0.24 3.51
N ASP A 6 12.64 0.75 3.95
CA ASP A 6 13.80 0.54 4.81
C ASP A 6 13.40 0.53 6.29
N SER A 7 12.71 1.57 6.74
CA SER A 7 12.25 1.70 8.14
C SER A 7 10.98 0.90 8.42
N LYS A 8 10.28 0.45 7.37
CA LYS A 8 8.94 -0.15 7.45
C LYS A 8 7.88 0.77 8.03
N LEU A 9 8.15 2.08 8.15
CA LEU A 9 7.18 3.02 8.70
C LEU A 9 5.97 3.15 7.76
N ILE A 10 4.76 3.05 8.30
CA ILE A 10 3.56 3.49 7.59
C ILE A 10 3.58 5.01 7.64
N VAL A 11 3.94 5.63 6.52
CA VAL A 11 4.05 7.09 6.37
C VAL A 11 2.66 7.70 6.28
N SER A 12 1.78 7.12 5.46
CA SER A 12 0.40 7.60 5.26
C SER A 12 -0.57 6.44 5.06
N TRP A 13 -1.82 6.64 5.45
CA TRP A 13 -2.92 5.72 5.21
C TRP A 13 -4.23 6.50 5.07
N LEU A 14 -5.14 5.95 4.26
CA LEU A 14 -6.47 6.53 4.04
C LEU A 14 -7.48 5.39 3.98
N VAL A 15 -8.61 5.60 4.64
CA VAL A 15 -9.79 4.72 4.56
C VAL A 15 -10.82 5.47 3.73
N GLY A 16 -11.25 4.89 2.61
CA GLY A 16 -12.12 5.60 1.68
C GLY A 16 -12.36 4.85 0.38
N GLY A 17 -12.84 5.59 -0.62
CA GLY A 17 -13.08 5.09 -1.97
C GLY A 17 -11.79 4.80 -2.74
N ARG A 18 -11.97 4.38 -4.00
CA ARG A 18 -10.90 4.12 -4.97
C ARG A 18 -10.94 5.09 -6.16
N ASP A 19 -11.66 6.19 -6.04
CA ASP A 19 -11.73 7.21 -7.09
C ASP A 19 -10.53 8.17 -7.02
N GLY A 20 -10.49 9.13 -7.97
CA GLY A 20 -9.44 10.13 -8.07
C GLY A 20 -9.36 11.08 -6.89
N GLU A 21 -10.50 11.40 -6.25
CA GLU A 21 -10.54 12.32 -5.10
C GLU A 21 -9.81 11.72 -3.90
N TYR A 22 -10.08 10.45 -3.59
CA TYR A 22 -9.35 9.74 -2.52
C TYR A 22 -7.87 9.53 -2.90
N ALA A 23 -7.55 9.29 -4.17
CA ALA A 23 -6.16 9.17 -4.62
C ALA A 23 -5.38 10.48 -4.42
N MET A 24 -5.98 11.62 -4.79
CA MET A 24 -5.44 12.97 -4.56
C MET A 24 -5.21 13.22 -3.07
N ALA A 25 -6.26 13.07 -2.25
CA ALA A 25 -6.16 13.30 -0.81
C ALA A 25 -5.09 12.42 -0.14
N PHE A 26 -4.96 11.18 -0.58
CA PHE A 26 -3.93 10.27 -0.08
C PHE A 26 -2.51 10.68 -0.49
N MET A 27 -2.32 11.15 -1.73
CA MET A 27 -1.02 11.61 -2.21
C MET A 27 -0.63 12.95 -1.58
N ASP A 28 -1.57 13.87 -1.40
CA ASP A 28 -1.34 15.15 -0.70
C ASP A 28 -0.89 14.92 0.74
N ASP A 29 -1.59 14.05 1.50
CA ASP A 29 -1.18 13.69 2.86
C ASP A 29 0.21 13.04 2.86
N LEU A 30 0.51 12.15 1.91
CA LEU A 30 1.84 11.56 1.77
C LEU A 30 2.91 12.64 1.50
N ARG A 31 2.71 13.53 0.53
CA ARG A 31 3.66 14.58 0.17
C ARG A 31 3.95 15.51 1.35
N SER A 32 2.93 15.84 2.14
CA SER A 32 3.06 16.71 3.33
C SER A 32 3.97 16.13 4.42
N ARG A 33 4.16 14.81 4.43
CA ARG A 33 4.97 14.07 5.42
C ARG A 33 6.40 13.80 4.95
N LEU A 34 6.72 14.12 3.70
CA LEU A 34 8.02 13.88 3.09
C LEU A 34 8.83 15.18 3.07
N ALA A 35 10.04 15.11 3.63
CA ALA A 35 10.96 16.26 3.71
C ALA A 35 11.75 16.50 2.42
N ASN A 36 11.87 15.48 1.57
CA ASN A 36 12.71 15.47 0.39
C ASN A 36 12.07 14.66 -0.74
N ARG A 37 12.61 14.84 -1.95
CA ARG A 37 12.34 13.98 -3.11
C ARG A 37 12.60 12.51 -2.76
N VAL A 38 11.69 11.64 -3.17
CA VAL A 38 11.76 10.19 -2.93
C VAL A 38 11.50 9.40 -4.20
N GLN A 39 11.87 8.11 -4.18
CA GLN A 39 11.38 7.14 -5.14
C GLN A 39 10.05 6.55 -4.66
N LEU A 40 9.01 6.65 -5.50
CA LEU A 40 7.67 6.13 -5.22
C LEU A 40 7.34 4.98 -6.18
N THR A 41 6.68 3.94 -5.66
CA THR A 41 6.13 2.85 -6.49
C THR A 41 4.68 2.59 -6.15
N SER A 42 3.82 2.57 -7.17
CA SER A 42 2.42 2.15 -7.04
C SER A 42 2.12 0.92 -7.90
N ASP A 43 0.94 0.35 -7.70
CA ASP A 43 0.35 -0.59 -8.66
C ASP A 43 -0.21 0.16 -9.89
N GLY A 44 -0.84 -0.60 -10.80
CA GLY A 44 -1.44 -0.07 -12.03
C GLY A 44 -2.76 0.66 -11.85
N HIS A 45 -3.10 1.16 -10.66
CA HIS A 45 -4.33 1.91 -10.47
C HIS A 45 -4.23 3.30 -11.11
N ARG A 46 -5.03 3.54 -12.17
CA ARG A 46 -4.94 4.73 -13.03
C ARG A 46 -5.04 6.06 -12.27
N ALA A 47 -5.87 6.12 -11.23
CA ALA A 47 -6.04 7.32 -10.41
C ALA A 47 -4.73 7.81 -9.77
N TYR A 48 -3.76 6.93 -9.51
CA TYR A 48 -2.46 7.34 -8.99
C TYR A 48 -1.57 8.05 -10.02
N LEU A 49 -1.76 7.83 -11.32
CA LEU A 49 -0.99 8.55 -12.33
C LEU A 49 -1.30 10.04 -12.25
N GLU A 50 -2.58 10.38 -12.36
CA GLU A 50 -3.08 11.76 -12.29
C GLU A 50 -2.77 12.37 -10.91
N ALA A 51 -2.95 11.61 -9.83
CA ALA A 51 -2.72 12.14 -8.49
C ALA A 51 -1.25 12.41 -8.16
N ILE A 52 -0.34 11.50 -8.52
CA ILE A 52 1.09 11.70 -8.25
C ILE A 52 1.63 12.86 -9.07
N GLU A 53 1.25 12.95 -10.35
CA GLU A 53 1.65 14.08 -11.20
C GLU A 53 1.14 15.41 -10.63
N SER A 54 -0.13 15.48 -10.20
CA SER A 54 -0.70 16.70 -9.66
C SER A 54 -0.07 17.13 -8.32
N VAL A 55 0.31 16.18 -7.46
CA VAL A 55 0.79 16.47 -6.10
C VAL A 55 2.32 16.67 -6.06
N PHE A 56 3.06 15.82 -6.76
CA PHE A 56 4.52 15.82 -6.72
C PHE A 56 5.12 16.58 -7.91
N GLY A 57 4.41 16.72 -9.03
CA GLY A 57 4.98 17.24 -10.27
C GLY A 57 6.25 16.46 -10.64
N SER A 58 7.35 17.18 -10.88
CA SER A 58 8.67 16.58 -11.16
C SER A 58 9.51 16.27 -9.90
N ASP A 59 8.98 16.47 -8.70
CA ASP A 59 9.67 16.28 -7.42
C ASP A 59 9.53 14.85 -6.85
N VAL A 60 9.53 13.85 -7.75
CA VAL A 60 9.44 12.43 -7.40
C VAL A 60 10.10 11.57 -8.48
N ASP A 61 10.66 10.44 -8.07
CA ASP A 61 11.11 9.40 -8.98
C ASP A 61 10.07 8.26 -8.96
N TYR A 62 9.17 8.25 -9.94
CA TYR A 62 7.96 7.43 -9.89
C TYR A 62 7.98 6.32 -10.94
N ALA A 63 7.69 5.10 -10.48
CA ALA A 63 7.45 3.94 -11.32
C ALA A 63 6.19 3.18 -10.90
N GLN A 64 5.53 2.56 -11.86
CA GLN A 64 4.47 1.58 -11.60
C GLN A 64 4.99 0.16 -11.73
N LEU A 65 4.47 -0.73 -10.89
CA LEU A 65 4.63 -2.17 -11.05
C LEU A 65 3.26 -2.82 -11.18
N VAL A 66 3.01 -3.42 -12.34
CA VAL A 66 1.77 -4.15 -12.63
C VAL A 66 2.08 -5.63 -12.65
N LYS A 67 1.47 -6.38 -11.73
CA LYS A 67 1.57 -7.85 -11.71
C LYS A 67 0.66 -8.45 -12.77
N LEU A 68 1.18 -9.43 -13.50
CA LEU A 68 0.45 -10.19 -14.50
C LEU A 68 0.02 -11.50 -13.86
N TYR A 69 -1.27 -11.81 -13.92
CA TYR A 69 -1.85 -13.03 -13.40
C TYR A 69 -2.43 -13.85 -14.56
N GLY A 70 -2.08 -15.12 -14.62
CA GLY A 70 -2.65 -16.08 -15.56
C GLY A 70 -3.87 -16.80 -15.01
N GLU A 71 -4.48 -17.64 -15.83
CA GLU A 71 -5.59 -18.49 -15.42
C GLU A 71 -5.14 -19.52 -14.36
N SER A 72 -5.96 -19.70 -13.32
CA SER A 72 -5.77 -20.79 -12.37
C SER A 72 -6.45 -22.05 -12.89
N PRO A 73 -5.83 -23.24 -12.83
CA PRO A 73 -6.50 -24.50 -13.16
C PRO A 73 -7.80 -24.62 -12.35
N GLU A 74 -8.92 -24.86 -13.02
CA GLU A 74 -10.29 -24.81 -12.48
C GLU A 74 -10.54 -25.76 -11.28
N ALA A 75 -9.63 -26.69 -10.99
CA ALA A 75 -9.78 -27.73 -9.98
C ALA A 75 -9.37 -27.31 -8.54
N GLU A 76 -8.55 -26.27 -8.34
CA GLU A 76 -8.00 -25.97 -7.00
C GLU A 76 -8.59 -24.71 -6.35
N LYS A 77 -9.72 -24.93 -5.66
CA LYS A 77 -10.20 -24.27 -4.42
C LYS A 77 -10.44 -22.76 -4.44
N ARG A 78 -11.61 -22.39 -3.89
CA ARG A 78 -12.17 -21.05 -3.57
C ARG A 78 -11.23 -20.02 -2.89
N TYR A 79 -10.00 -20.39 -2.56
CA TYR A 79 -9.02 -19.57 -1.82
C TYR A 79 -7.62 -19.59 -2.44
N SER A 80 -7.40 -20.27 -3.56
CA SER A 80 -6.10 -20.28 -4.24
C SER A 80 -5.93 -18.98 -5.03
N PRO A 81 -4.81 -18.25 -4.85
CA PRO A 81 -4.54 -17.06 -5.65
C PRO A 81 -4.30 -17.44 -7.11
N ALA A 82 -4.60 -16.51 -8.02
CA ALA A 82 -4.22 -16.63 -9.42
C ALA A 82 -2.70 -16.77 -9.55
N VAL A 83 -2.23 -17.56 -10.52
CA VAL A 83 -0.80 -17.75 -10.78
C VAL A 83 -0.22 -16.43 -11.27
N CYS A 84 0.72 -15.86 -10.53
CA CYS A 84 1.47 -14.68 -10.97
C CYS A 84 2.45 -15.10 -12.07
N THR A 85 2.15 -14.73 -13.32
CA THR A 85 2.95 -15.09 -14.51
C THR A 85 4.08 -14.12 -14.80
N GLY A 86 4.06 -12.93 -14.19
CA GLY A 86 5.14 -11.95 -14.29
C GLY A 86 4.81 -10.62 -13.64
N ALA A 87 5.68 -9.63 -13.83
CA ALA A 87 5.43 -8.25 -13.45
C ALA A 87 6.02 -7.30 -14.49
N ARG A 88 5.28 -6.25 -14.82
CA ARG A 88 5.72 -5.17 -15.71
C ARG A 88 6.06 -3.95 -14.88
N LYS A 89 7.32 -3.51 -14.96
CA LYS A 89 7.77 -2.23 -14.38
C LYS A 89 7.72 -1.16 -15.45
N THR A 90 7.18 0.00 -15.13
CA THR A 90 7.11 1.15 -16.05
C THR A 90 7.55 2.39 -15.31
N ARG A 91 8.63 3.01 -15.79
CA ARG A 91 9.05 4.34 -15.34
C ARG A 91 8.02 5.35 -15.84
N ILE A 92 7.54 6.20 -14.93
CA ILE A 92 6.57 7.25 -15.24
C ILE A 92 7.26 8.61 -15.20
N GLU A 93 7.93 8.95 -14.09
CA GLU A 93 8.53 10.27 -13.88
C GLU A 93 9.91 10.16 -13.21
N GLY A 94 10.79 11.14 -13.44
CA GLY A 94 12.11 11.19 -12.82
C GLY A 94 13.05 10.07 -13.28
N ASN A 95 13.91 9.57 -12.39
CA ASN A 95 14.90 8.52 -12.65
C ASN A 95 14.87 7.43 -11.54
N PRO A 96 13.77 6.66 -11.41
CA PRO A 96 13.66 5.62 -10.39
C PRO A 96 14.64 4.47 -10.68
N ASP A 97 15.32 3.98 -9.64
CA ASP A 97 16.16 2.79 -9.73
C ASP A 97 15.26 1.54 -9.93
N PRO A 98 15.36 0.83 -11.07
CA PRO A 98 14.56 -0.35 -11.35
C PRO A 98 14.68 -1.47 -10.31
N LYS A 99 15.79 -1.54 -9.56
CA LYS A 99 16.01 -2.54 -8.49
C LYS A 99 15.06 -2.35 -7.32
N HIS A 100 14.73 -1.10 -6.99
CA HIS A 100 13.88 -0.74 -5.85
C HIS A 100 12.38 -0.67 -6.20
N VAL A 101 12.02 -0.72 -7.48
CA VAL A 101 10.60 -0.76 -7.91
C VAL A 101 9.93 -2.05 -7.43
N SER A 102 9.03 -1.96 -6.46
CA SER A 102 8.33 -3.09 -5.84
C SER A 102 7.03 -2.66 -5.14
N THR A 103 5.98 -3.48 -5.24
CA THR A 103 4.74 -3.34 -4.44
C THR A 103 4.71 -4.26 -3.22
N SER A 104 5.70 -5.15 -3.09
CA SER A 104 5.69 -6.24 -2.11
C SER A 104 5.63 -5.76 -0.66
N PHE A 105 6.20 -4.58 -0.35
CA PHE A 105 6.15 -3.99 0.99
C PHE A 105 4.73 -3.58 1.38
N ALA A 106 4.02 -2.86 0.51
CA ALA A 106 2.62 -2.49 0.72
C ALA A 106 1.72 -3.74 0.80
N GLU A 107 1.96 -4.74 -0.04
CA GLU A 107 1.22 -6.01 0.01
C GLU A 107 1.45 -6.79 1.31
N ARG A 108 2.70 -6.86 1.78
CA ARG A 108 3.06 -7.47 3.07
C ARG A 108 2.42 -6.70 4.23
N GLN A 109 2.38 -5.38 4.16
CA GLN A 109 1.71 -4.55 5.16
C GLN A 109 0.21 -4.81 5.17
N ASN A 110 -0.44 -4.87 4.01
CA ASN A 110 -1.87 -5.18 3.89
C ASN A 110 -2.20 -6.58 4.43
N LEU A 111 -1.31 -7.56 4.23
CA LEU A 111 -1.43 -8.87 4.89
C LEU A 111 -1.28 -8.73 6.40
N SER A 112 -0.25 -8.02 6.88
CA SER A 112 0.01 -7.82 8.31
C SER A 112 -1.19 -7.20 9.02
N MET A 113 -1.82 -6.20 8.40
CA MET A 113 -3.04 -5.56 8.90
C MET A 113 -4.18 -6.56 9.02
N ARG A 114 -4.42 -7.37 8.00
CA ARG A 114 -5.46 -8.42 8.02
C ARG A 114 -5.22 -9.49 9.07
N MET A 115 -3.98 -9.84 9.34
CA MET A 115 -3.63 -10.88 10.32
C MET A 115 -3.74 -10.40 11.77
N HIS A 116 -3.44 -9.13 12.04
CA HIS A 116 -3.44 -8.58 13.41
C HIS A 116 -4.75 -7.87 13.78
N MET A 117 -5.65 -7.68 12.81
CA MET A 117 -6.90 -6.98 13.03
C MET A 117 -8.10 -7.77 12.50
N ARG A 118 -8.93 -8.25 13.44
CA ARG A 118 -10.15 -9.02 13.14
C ARG A 118 -11.18 -8.26 12.30
N ARG A 119 -11.14 -6.92 12.27
CA ARG A 119 -12.04 -6.07 11.45
C ARG A 119 -11.93 -6.33 9.95
N PHE A 120 -10.82 -6.89 9.47
CA PHE A 120 -10.65 -7.32 8.08
C PHE A 120 -10.81 -8.83 7.88
N THR A 121 -11.17 -9.58 8.92
CA THR A 121 -11.46 -11.01 8.80
C THR A 121 -12.91 -11.21 8.35
N ARG A 122 -13.12 -12.03 7.31
CA ARG A 122 -14.45 -12.41 6.82
C ARG A 122 -15.11 -13.43 7.76
N LEU A 123 -16.44 -13.48 7.78
CA LEU A 123 -17.23 -14.45 8.55
C LEU A 123 -16.96 -14.39 10.07
N THR A 124 -16.90 -13.17 10.61
CA THR A 124 -16.75 -12.96 12.06
C THR A 124 -17.67 -11.84 12.53
N ASN A 125 -17.98 -11.85 13.82
CA ASN A 125 -18.81 -10.85 14.49
C ASN A 125 -18.04 -9.54 14.72
N ALA A 126 -16.73 -9.55 14.48
CA ALA A 126 -15.83 -8.46 14.77
C ALA A 126 -15.76 -7.47 13.59
N PHE A 127 -16.86 -6.80 13.25
CA PHE A 127 -16.93 -5.74 12.24
C PHE A 127 -17.21 -4.36 12.86
N SER A 128 -16.97 -3.29 12.10
CA SER A 128 -17.37 -1.93 12.48
C SER A 128 -18.75 -1.63 11.91
N LYS A 129 -19.69 -1.18 12.75
CA LYS A 129 -21.02 -0.73 12.29
C LYS A 129 -21.00 0.66 11.68
N LYS A 130 -20.11 1.52 12.18
CA LYS A 130 -19.92 2.90 11.75
C LYS A 130 -18.59 3.04 11.02
N PHE A 131 -18.55 3.90 10.01
CA PHE A 131 -17.36 4.16 9.23
C PHE A 131 -16.25 4.76 10.10
N GLU A 132 -16.60 5.71 10.97
CA GLU A 132 -15.68 6.40 11.87
C GLU A 132 -15.00 5.41 12.83
N SER A 133 -15.75 4.43 13.34
CA SER A 133 -15.18 3.36 14.17
C SER A 133 -14.20 2.47 13.41
N HIS A 134 -14.37 2.29 12.09
CA HIS A 134 -13.39 1.61 11.25
C HIS A 134 -12.12 2.46 11.10
N VAL A 135 -12.27 3.76 10.82
CA VAL A 135 -11.15 4.71 10.73
C VAL A 135 -10.35 4.76 12.03
N HIS A 136 -11.01 4.87 13.19
CA HIS A 136 -10.33 4.88 14.49
C HIS A 136 -9.54 3.60 14.74
N MET A 137 -10.08 2.45 14.35
CA MET A 137 -9.35 1.21 14.51
C MET A 137 -8.12 1.15 13.58
N VAL A 138 -8.22 1.60 12.33
CA VAL A 138 -7.04 1.70 11.45
C VAL A 138 -5.99 2.65 12.04
N ALA A 139 -6.41 3.77 12.64
CA ALA A 139 -5.50 4.69 13.35
C ALA A 139 -4.76 4.01 14.51
N LEU A 140 -5.49 3.29 15.38
CA LEU A 140 -4.90 2.54 16.49
C LEU A 140 -3.91 1.47 15.98
N TYR A 141 -4.28 0.76 14.91
CA TYR A 141 -3.38 -0.20 14.27
C TYR A 141 -2.10 0.46 13.78
N THR A 142 -2.20 1.62 13.11
CA THR A 142 -1.02 2.31 12.57
C THR A 142 -0.08 2.76 13.69
N VAL A 143 -0.62 3.32 14.79
CA VAL A 143 0.21 3.70 15.95
C VAL A 143 0.90 2.48 16.55
N TRP A 144 0.16 1.39 16.78
CA TRP A 144 0.74 0.15 17.26
C TRP A 144 1.82 -0.40 16.32
N TYR A 145 1.57 -0.42 15.01
CA TYR A 145 2.50 -0.96 14.02
C TYR A 145 3.80 -0.15 13.93
N ASN A 146 3.70 1.19 13.96
CA ASN A 146 4.84 2.09 13.82
C ASN A 146 5.68 2.17 15.09
N PHE A 147 5.06 2.17 16.27
CA PHE A 147 5.75 2.57 17.51
C PHE A 147 5.81 1.50 18.60
N VAL A 148 5.01 0.43 18.49
CA VAL A 148 4.94 -0.62 19.54
C VAL A 148 5.39 -1.96 19.01
N LYS A 149 4.98 -2.31 17.79
CA LYS A 149 5.28 -3.59 17.17
C LYS A 149 6.75 -3.64 16.79
N GLN A 150 7.47 -4.58 17.37
CA GLN A 150 8.85 -4.85 16.98
C GLN A 150 8.92 -5.52 15.60
N HIS A 151 9.90 -5.09 14.82
CA HIS A 151 10.20 -5.66 13.50
C HIS A 151 11.50 -6.44 13.58
N LYS A 152 11.40 -7.78 13.63
CA LYS A 152 12.57 -8.68 13.70
C LYS A 152 13.60 -8.43 12.60
N SER A 153 13.13 -8.10 11.40
CA SER A 153 13.98 -7.76 10.25
C SER A 153 14.78 -6.46 10.41
N LEU A 154 14.39 -5.60 11.37
CA LEU A 154 15.08 -4.35 11.70
C LEU A 154 15.93 -4.51 12.97
N GLY A 155 16.13 -5.73 13.45
CA GLY A 155 16.88 -6.00 14.69
C GLY A 155 16.08 -5.79 15.97
N GLY A 156 14.75 -5.65 15.91
CA GLY A 156 13.91 -5.65 17.11
C GLY A 156 13.91 -7.02 17.79
N VAL A 157 14.35 -7.07 19.05
CA VAL A 157 14.40 -8.27 19.92
C VAL A 157 13.02 -8.58 20.47
#